data_AF-A0A8J7K529-F1
#
_entry.id   AF-A0A8J7K529-F1
#
_cell.length_a   1.000
_cell.length_b   1.000
_cell.length_c   1.000
_cell.angle_alpha   90.00
_cell.angle_beta   90.00
_cell.angle_gamma   90.00
#
_symmetry.space_group_name_H-M   'P 1'
#
loop_
_entity.id
_entity.type
_entity.pdbx_description
1 polymer ?
#
loop_
_entity_poly.entity_id
_entity_poly.type
_entity_poly.pdbx_seq_one_letter_code
_entity_poly.pdbx_strand_id
1 'polypeptide(L)'
;MKLSEKHINFKNKCKKIIGEKIQKIEYAEINYNPEKPTPFFETRSSKIHTIDYSIFFITEKNTIEFYWDSEFTQYALGIKINEKTIFTKTIKWNLSENEFWKNVIGQKIKAVEIGWENEFGEPYPQFITIKFENTTEIYISAAEFINDDDKIAFGFKDNLLVSNDKKIALETKIIM
;
A
#
# COMPACT_ATOMS: atom_id res chain seq x y z
N MET A 1 -14.47 11.06 15.70
CA MET A 1 -13.37 10.13 16.06
C MET A 1 -12.31 10.91 16.83
N LYS A 2 -11.92 10.46 18.03
CA LYS A 2 -10.85 11.12 18.80
C LYS A 2 -9.54 10.38 18.54
N LEU A 3 -8.62 11.02 17.83
CA LEU A 3 -7.30 10.46 17.55
C LEU A 3 -6.43 10.53 18.81
N SER A 4 -5.76 9.42 19.16
CA SER A 4 -4.73 9.41 20.21
C SER A 4 -3.41 9.98 19.67
N GLU A 5 -2.45 10.23 20.55
CA GLU A 5 -1.11 10.70 20.18
C GLU A 5 -0.44 9.77 19.15
N LYS A 6 -0.63 8.45 19.30
CA LYS A 6 -0.18 7.43 18.36
C LYS A 6 -0.67 7.68 16.94
N HIS A 7 -1.95 8.01 16.77
CA HIS A 7 -2.53 8.31 15.45
C HIS A 7 -1.95 9.59 14.85
N ILE A 8 -1.71 10.60 15.68
CA ILE A 8 -1.08 11.86 15.27
C ILE A 8 0.35 11.59 14.80
N ASN A 9 1.10 10.77 15.55
CA ASN A 9 2.46 10.37 15.21
C ASN A 9 2.51 9.59 13.90
N PHE A 10 1.59 8.63 13.70
CA PHE A 10 1.47 7.89 12.44
C PHE A 10 1.15 8.83 11.27
N LYS A 11 0.16 9.72 11.42
CA LYS A 11 -0.17 10.73 10.41
C LYS A 11 1.02 11.63 10.06
N ASN A 12 1.78 12.05 11.07
CA ASN A 12 2.99 12.85 10.88
C ASN A 12 4.09 12.05 10.18
N LYS A 13 4.24 10.76 10.49
CA LYS A 13 5.15 9.84 9.79
C LYS A 13 4.79 9.74 8.31
N CYS A 14 3.52 9.52 7.98
CA CYS A 14 3.04 9.51 6.58
C CYS A 14 3.33 10.84 5.86
N LYS A 15 3.14 11.99 6.52
CA LYS A 15 3.42 13.29 5.91
C LYS A 15 4.89 13.55 5.58
N LYS A 16 5.84 12.85 6.21
CA LYS A 16 7.28 13.02 5.93
C LYS A 16 7.67 12.67 4.50
N ILE A 17 6.85 11.88 3.80
CA ILE A 17 7.13 11.48 2.41
C ILE A 17 6.69 12.53 1.38
N ILE A 18 5.97 13.59 1.80
CA ILE A 18 5.54 14.65 0.89
C ILE A 18 6.77 15.40 0.37
N GLY A 19 6.82 15.60 -0.94
CA GLY A 19 7.94 16.22 -1.66
C GLY A 19 8.97 15.22 -2.19
N GLU A 20 8.92 13.96 -1.75
CA GLU A 20 9.79 12.91 -2.26
C GLU A 20 9.46 12.56 -3.71
N LYS A 21 10.50 12.49 -4.56
CA LYS A 21 10.39 12.10 -5.97
C LYS A 21 10.60 10.60 -6.11
N ILE A 22 9.63 9.90 -6.66
CA ILE A 22 9.72 8.46 -6.87
C ILE A 22 10.71 8.16 -8.00
N GLN A 23 11.68 7.30 -7.72
CA GLN A 23 12.65 6.82 -8.69
C GLN A 23 12.39 5.37 -9.08
N LYS A 24 11.89 4.57 -8.14
CA LYS A 24 11.67 3.14 -8.34
C LYS A 24 10.54 2.63 -7.46
N ILE A 25 9.79 1.67 -7.99
CA ILE A 25 8.76 0.92 -7.25
C ILE A 25 9.16 -0.56 -7.21
N GLU A 26 9.03 -1.17 -6.04
CA GLU A 26 9.15 -2.62 -5.90
C GLU A 26 7.96 -3.18 -5.11
N TYR A 27 7.50 -4.37 -5.49
CA TYR A 27 6.67 -5.19 -4.61
C TYR A 27 7.54 -6.24 -3.95
N ALA A 28 7.25 -6.56 -2.69
CA ALA A 28 7.78 -7.73 -2.01
C ALA A 28 6.64 -8.71 -1.73
N GLU A 29 6.84 -9.94 -2.19
CA GLU A 29 5.94 -11.08 -2.02
C GLU A 29 6.63 -12.12 -1.13
N ILE A 30 5.88 -12.86 -0.30
CA ILE A 30 6.46 -13.99 0.44
C ILE A 30 6.81 -15.09 -0.56
N ASN A 31 8.02 -15.64 -0.41
CA ASN A 31 8.50 -16.70 -1.29
C ASN A 31 7.99 -18.08 -0.86
N TYR A 32 6.76 -18.43 -1.23
CA TYR A 32 6.19 -19.75 -0.95
C TYR A 32 6.82 -20.88 -1.77
N ASN A 33 7.33 -20.58 -2.98
CA ASN A 33 8.01 -21.55 -3.85
C ASN A 33 9.33 -20.99 -4.41
N PRO A 34 10.45 -21.16 -3.68
CA PRO A 34 11.75 -20.62 -4.08
C PRO A 34 12.31 -21.17 -5.39
N GLU A 35 11.87 -22.35 -5.82
CA GLU A 35 12.35 -22.99 -7.04
C GLU A 35 11.72 -22.38 -8.30
N LYS A 36 10.52 -21.80 -8.18
CA LYS A 36 9.76 -21.19 -9.28
C LYS A 36 9.07 -19.91 -8.80
N PRO A 37 9.83 -18.84 -8.54
CA PRO A 37 9.26 -17.59 -8.10
C PRO A 37 8.41 -16.96 -9.21
N THR A 38 7.16 -16.65 -8.91
CA THR A 38 6.27 -15.94 -9.81
C THR A 38 5.60 -14.77 -9.09
N PRO A 39 5.43 -13.61 -9.74
CA PRO A 39 4.59 -12.55 -9.20
C PRO A 39 3.13 -13.02 -9.16
N PHE A 40 2.47 -12.86 -8.02
CA PHE A 40 1.06 -13.25 -7.82
C PHE A 40 0.11 -12.05 -7.70
N PHE A 41 0.59 -10.87 -8.10
CA PHE A 41 -0.08 -9.63 -7.78
C PHE A 41 -1.14 -9.17 -8.75
N GLU A 42 -1.42 -9.91 -9.82
CA GLU A 42 -2.51 -9.54 -10.72
C GLU A 42 -3.84 -10.09 -10.20
N THR A 43 -4.89 -9.26 -10.23
CA THR A 43 -6.26 -9.69 -9.96
C THR A 43 -7.05 -9.81 -11.26
N ARG A 44 -8.33 -10.19 -11.19
CA ARG A 44 -9.24 -10.16 -12.35
C ARG A 44 -9.34 -8.77 -13.00
N SER A 45 -9.04 -7.71 -12.25
CA SER A 45 -8.95 -6.35 -12.78
C SER A 45 -7.49 -5.96 -12.95
N SER A 46 -7.09 -5.61 -14.17
CA SER A 46 -5.75 -5.05 -14.45
C SER A 46 -5.50 -3.68 -13.79
N LYS A 47 -6.50 -3.14 -13.10
CA LYS A 47 -6.44 -1.90 -12.32
C LYS A 47 -6.27 -2.12 -10.83
N ILE A 48 -6.22 -3.37 -10.38
CA ILE A 48 -5.96 -3.73 -8.98
C ILE A 48 -4.85 -4.77 -8.96
N HIS A 49 -3.82 -4.49 -8.17
CA HIS A 49 -2.86 -5.51 -7.78
C HIS A 49 -3.10 -5.98 -6.34
N THR A 50 -2.79 -7.24 -6.05
CA THR A 50 -2.84 -7.86 -4.71
C THR A 50 -1.44 -8.27 -4.26
N ILE A 51 -0.89 -7.65 -3.23
CA ILE A 51 0.50 -7.87 -2.83
C ILE A 51 0.50 -8.58 -1.49
N ASP A 52 1.25 -9.66 -1.37
CA ASP A 52 1.24 -10.50 -0.18
C ASP A 52 1.97 -9.89 1.02
N TYR A 53 2.87 -8.92 0.83
CA TYR A 53 3.58 -8.31 1.96
C TYR A 53 3.72 -6.80 1.89
N SER A 54 4.54 -6.27 0.98
CA SER A 54 4.87 -4.85 1.02
C SER A 54 5.16 -4.20 -0.33
N ILE A 55 4.95 -2.88 -0.36
CA ILE A 55 5.19 -2.02 -1.51
C ILE A 55 6.27 -1.02 -1.12
N PHE A 56 7.36 -0.99 -1.89
CA PHE A 56 8.48 -0.07 -1.69
C PHE A 56 8.42 1.07 -2.70
N PHE A 57 8.38 2.29 -2.19
CA PHE A 57 8.60 3.52 -2.94
C PHE A 57 10.04 3.98 -2.66
N ILE A 58 10.89 3.86 -3.67
CA ILE A 58 12.31 4.22 -3.58
C ILE A 58 12.48 5.59 -4.22
N THR A 59 13.14 6.47 -3.47
CA THR A 59 13.40 7.87 -3.81
C THR A 59 14.92 8.09 -3.79
N GLU A 60 15.36 9.32 -4.06
CA GLU A 60 16.79 9.66 -4.00
C GLU A 60 17.38 9.49 -2.58
N LYS A 61 16.58 9.75 -1.54
CA LYS A 61 17.06 9.83 -0.15
C LYS A 61 16.48 8.77 0.77
N ASN A 62 15.30 8.28 0.41
CA ASN A 62 14.46 7.48 1.28
C ASN A 62 13.96 6.21 0.58
N THR A 63 13.90 5.12 1.33
CA THR A 63 13.08 3.95 1.02
C THR A 63 11.85 3.99 1.90
N ILE A 64 10.68 4.10 1.29
CA ILE A 64 9.38 4.12 1.96
C ILE A 64 8.73 2.76 1.72
N GLU A 65 8.37 2.06 2.78
CA GLU A 65 7.71 0.74 2.71
C GLU A 65 6.30 0.86 3.28
N PHE A 66 5.30 0.48 2.48
CA PHE A 66 3.93 0.24 2.91
C PHE A 66 3.73 -1.26 3.07
N TYR A 67 3.17 -1.70 4.18
CA TYR A 67 3.05 -3.13 4.53
C TYR A 67 1.82 -3.31 5.41
N TRP A 68 1.26 -4.52 5.48
CA TRP A 68 0.32 -4.83 6.57
C TRP A 68 1.10 -5.02 7.87
N ASP A 69 0.62 -4.44 8.95
CA ASP A 69 1.34 -4.22 10.20
C ASP A 69 0.47 -4.64 11.40
N SER A 70 1.05 -4.63 12.60
CA SER A 70 0.34 -4.94 13.84
C SER A 70 0.42 -3.81 14.88
N GLU A 71 0.89 -2.61 14.51
CA GLU A 71 1.02 -1.49 15.45
C GLU A 71 -0.33 -1.13 16.07
N PHE A 72 -1.37 -0.87 15.26
CA PHE A 72 -2.71 -0.48 15.73
C PHE A 72 -3.58 -1.70 16.06
N THR A 73 -3.70 -2.58 15.09
CA THR A 73 -4.34 -3.89 15.18
C THR A 73 -3.68 -4.78 14.12
N GLN A 74 -3.85 -6.10 14.22
CA GLN A 74 -3.26 -7.03 13.26
C GLN A 74 -3.71 -6.67 11.83
N TYR A 75 -2.82 -6.70 10.85
CA TYR A 75 -3.15 -6.35 9.46
C TYR A 75 -3.66 -4.92 9.22
N ALA A 76 -3.35 -3.97 10.11
CA ALA A 76 -3.53 -2.55 9.79
C ALA A 76 -2.48 -2.09 8.79
N LEU A 77 -2.73 -1.02 8.03
CA LEU A 77 -1.74 -0.49 7.09
C LEU A 77 -0.61 0.23 7.83
N GLY A 78 0.62 -0.26 7.69
CA GLY A 78 1.84 0.32 8.22
C GLY A 78 2.64 1.15 7.21
N ILE A 79 3.54 1.98 7.73
CA ILE A 79 4.56 2.68 6.94
C ILE A 79 5.91 2.67 7.65
N LYS A 80 6.98 2.41 6.90
CA LYS A 80 8.38 2.51 7.33
C LYS A 80 9.15 3.45 6.41
N ILE A 81 10.09 4.22 6.97
CA ILE A 81 10.94 5.14 6.18
C ILE A 81 12.40 4.89 6.60
N ASN A 82 13.21 4.34 5.71
CA ASN A 82 14.60 3.93 5.96
C ASN A 82 14.78 2.93 7.12
N GLU A 83 13.72 2.23 7.49
CA GLU A 83 13.77 1.18 8.50
C GLU A 83 14.02 -0.17 7.81
N LYS A 84 14.69 -1.09 8.50
CA LYS A 84 14.88 -2.44 7.98
C LYS A 84 13.54 -3.17 7.99
N THR A 85 13.18 -3.79 6.86
CA THR A 85 12.08 -4.75 6.85
C THR A 85 12.45 -5.96 7.70
N ILE A 86 11.50 -6.43 8.50
CA ILE A 86 11.74 -7.53 9.47
C ILE A 86 11.60 -8.88 8.75
N PHE A 87 10.90 -8.90 7.62
CA PHE A 87 10.62 -10.12 6.85
C PHE A 87 11.71 -10.36 5.79
N THR A 88 12.57 -11.35 6.04
CA THR A 88 13.75 -11.65 5.21
C THR A 88 13.49 -12.68 4.11
N LYS A 89 12.32 -13.32 4.10
CA LYS A 89 11.93 -14.37 3.13
C LYS A 89 11.03 -13.83 2.01
N THR A 90 11.32 -12.63 1.53
CA THR A 90 10.58 -12.02 0.41
C THR A 90 11.40 -12.04 -0.87
N ILE A 91 10.69 -12.12 -2.00
CA ILE A 91 11.25 -11.81 -3.31
C ILE A 91 10.74 -10.43 -3.70
N LYS A 92 11.63 -9.61 -4.27
CA LYS A 92 11.29 -8.28 -4.75
C LYS A 92 11.16 -8.24 -6.27
N TRP A 93 10.10 -7.61 -6.74
CA TRP A 93 9.82 -7.40 -8.15
C TRP A 93 9.89 -5.90 -8.45
N ASN A 94 10.79 -5.49 -9.35
CA ASN A 94 10.88 -4.10 -9.80
C ASN A 94 9.76 -3.80 -10.80
N LEU A 95 8.88 -2.87 -10.46
CA LEU A 95 7.74 -2.49 -11.28
C LEU A 95 7.85 -1.09 -11.89
N SER A 96 9.05 -0.51 -11.92
CA SER A 96 9.24 0.86 -12.41
C SER A 96 8.90 1.04 -13.89
N GLU A 97 9.00 -0.02 -14.69
CA GLU A 97 8.62 -0.02 -16.11
C GLU A 97 7.20 -0.55 -16.34
N ASN A 98 6.49 -0.96 -15.29
CA ASN A 98 5.14 -1.48 -15.41
C ASN A 98 4.15 -0.35 -15.75
N GLU A 99 3.23 -0.64 -16.68
CA GLU A 99 2.21 0.30 -17.15
C GLU A 99 1.34 0.89 -16.03
N PHE A 100 1.12 0.14 -14.94
CA PHE A 100 0.41 0.61 -13.75
C PHE A 100 1.15 1.76 -13.05
N TRP A 101 2.48 1.68 -12.97
CA TRP A 101 3.33 2.56 -12.16
C TRP A 101 4.07 3.64 -12.97
N LYS A 102 4.15 3.52 -14.30
CA LYS A 102 4.94 4.43 -15.14
C LYS A 102 4.59 5.92 -14.94
N ASN A 103 3.32 6.23 -14.65
CA ASN A 103 2.85 7.59 -14.42
C ASN A 103 3.24 8.15 -13.04
N VAL A 104 3.74 7.31 -12.14
CA VAL A 104 4.22 7.68 -10.81
C VAL A 104 5.74 7.91 -10.81
N ILE A 105 6.46 7.19 -11.67
CA ILE A 105 7.92 7.34 -11.77
C ILE A 105 8.30 8.77 -12.17
N GLY A 106 9.25 9.32 -11.43
CA GLY A 106 9.73 10.68 -11.61
C GLY A 106 8.81 11.77 -11.02
N GLN A 107 7.67 11.41 -10.44
CA GLN A 107 6.75 12.37 -9.83
C GLN A 107 7.02 12.56 -8.35
N LYS A 108 6.78 13.78 -7.86
CA LYS A 108 6.76 14.06 -6.42
C LYS A 108 5.44 13.69 -5.77
N ILE A 109 5.51 13.15 -4.56
CA ILE A 109 4.34 13.01 -3.69
C ILE A 109 3.88 14.41 -3.25
N LYS A 110 2.64 14.76 -3.58
CA LYS A 110 2.04 16.05 -3.27
C LYS A 110 1.22 16.00 -1.99
N ALA A 111 0.48 14.91 -1.77
CA ALA A 111 -0.36 14.74 -0.59
C ALA A 111 -0.51 13.27 -0.22
N VAL A 112 -0.81 13.05 1.06
CA VAL A 112 -1.07 11.74 1.63
C VAL A 112 -2.29 11.86 2.53
N GLU A 113 -3.30 11.02 2.28
CA GLU A 113 -4.55 10.95 3.03
C GLU A 113 -4.72 9.55 3.60
N ILE A 114 -5.09 9.44 4.87
CA ILE A 114 -5.25 8.16 5.57
C ILE A 114 -6.73 7.95 5.83
N GLY A 115 -7.24 6.81 5.37
CA GLY A 115 -8.56 6.29 5.71
C GLY A 115 -8.49 5.48 7.00
N TRP A 116 -9.28 5.90 7.98
CA TRP A 116 -9.35 5.23 9.28
C TRP A 116 -10.65 4.45 9.38
N GLU A 117 -10.57 3.22 9.90
CA GLU A 117 -11.72 2.40 10.25
C GLU A 117 -11.75 2.12 11.75
N ASN A 118 -12.90 1.71 12.27
CA ASN A 118 -13.09 1.45 13.69
C ASN A 118 -14.02 0.26 13.90
N GLU A 119 -13.48 -0.94 13.75
CA GLU A 119 -14.19 -2.19 14.01
C GLU A 119 -13.91 -2.73 15.42
N PHE A 120 -12.77 -2.37 16.03
CA PHE A 120 -12.30 -2.95 17.31
C PHE A 120 -12.23 -1.92 18.48
N GLY A 121 -12.94 -0.80 18.36
CA GLY A 121 -13.04 0.22 19.42
C GLY A 121 -11.92 1.27 19.41
N GLU A 122 -10.76 0.98 18.82
CA GLU A 122 -9.73 1.98 18.48
C GLU A 122 -9.59 2.10 16.96
N PRO A 123 -9.54 3.33 16.40
CA PRO A 123 -9.34 3.49 14.98
C PRO A 123 -7.99 2.95 14.49
N TYR A 124 -7.96 2.41 13.29
CA TYR A 124 -6.73 1.93 12.65
C TYR A 124 -6.65 2.39 11.19
N PRO A 125 -5.44 2.54 10.63
CA PRO A 125 -5.28 2.92 9.24
C PRO A 125 -5.66 1.73 8.35
N GLN A 126 -6.78 1.81 7.63
CA GLN A 126 -7.20 0.76 6.71
C GLN A 126 -6.60 1.00 5.31
N PHE A 127 -6.63 2.25 4.85
CA PHE A 127 -6.12 2.62 3.54
C PHE A 127 -5.35 3.94 3.56
N ILE A 128 -4.51 4.12 2.54
CA ILE A 128 -3.82 5.37 2.26
C ILE A 128 -4.01 5.77 0.80
N THR A 129 -4.28 7.04 0.57
CA THR A 129 -4.29 7.66 -0.76
C THR A 129 -3.05 8.53 -0.90
N ILE A 130 -2.28 8.30 -1.95
CA ILE A 130 -1.08 9.06 -2.29
C ILE A 130 -1.37 9.82 -3.56
N LYS A 131 -1.28 11.15 -3.50
CA LYS A 131 -1.52 12.03 -4.66
C LYS A 131 -0.19 12.56 -5.15
N PHE A 132 0.04 12.47 -6.45
CA PHE A 132 1.26 12.93 -7.10
C PHE A 132 1.06 14.30 -7.77
N GLU A 133 2.17 14.96 -8.11
CA GLU A 133 2.12 16.30 -8.72
C GLU A 133 1.43 16.33 -10.09
N ASN A 134 1.48 15.23 -10.85
CA ASN A 134 0.78 15.06 -12.12
C ASN A 134 -0.69 14.61 -11.98
N THR A 135 -1.28 14.79 -10.80
CA THR A 135 -2.66 14.39 -10.45
C THR A 135 -2.94 12.88 -10.47
N THR A 136 -1.93 12.03 -10.68
CA THR A 136 -2.07 10.59 -10.44
C THR A 136 -2.36 10.35 -8.97
N GLU A 137 -3.30 9.44 -8.68
CA GLU A 137 -3.61 9.00 -7.32
C GLU A 137 -3.36 7.49 -7.23
N ILE A 138 -2.79 7.05 -6.11
CA ILE A 138 -2.58 5.64 -5.79
C ILE A 138 -3.27 5.35 -4.47
N TYR A 139 -4.03 4.27 -4.45
CA TYR A 139 -4.82 3.81 -3.30
C TYR A 139 -4.24 2.50 -2.84
N ILE A 140 -3.85 2.39 -1.57
CA ILE A 140 -3.31 1.17 -0.97
C ILE A 140 -4.15 0.85 0.25
N SER A 141 -4.61 -0.39 0.39
CA SER A 141 -5.42 -0.86 1.51
C SER A 141 -4.94 -2.22 1.99
N ALA A 142 -4.95 -2.45 3.31
CA ALA A 142 -4.66 -3.77 3.89
C ALA A 142 -5.92 -4.64 3.83
N ALA A 143 -6.15 -5.27 2.68
CA ALA A 143 -7.41 -5.91 2.31
C ALA A 143 -7.17 -7.07 1.33
N GLU A 144 -8.19 -7.90 1.13
CA GLU A 144 -8.18 -8.99 0.15
C GLU A 144 -9.55 -9.21 -0.49
N PHE A 145 -9.58 -9.84 -1.66
CA PHE A 145 -10.78 -10.54 -2.16
C PHE A 145 -10.70 -11.99 -1.68
N ILE A 146 -11.69 -12.47 -0.93
CA ILE A 146 -11.67 -13.80 -0.31
C ILE A 146 -11.91 -14.87 -1.37
N ASN A 147 -12.83 -14.59 -2.28
CA ASN A 147 -13.16 -15.43 -3.42
C ASN A 147 -12.94 -14.66 -4.72
N ASP A 148 -12.64 -15.38 -5.79
CA ASP A 148 -12.38 -14.75 -7.07
C ASP A 148 -13.60 -13.93 -7.60
N ASP A 149 -14.82 -14.30 -7.24
CA ASP A 149 -16.07 -13.63 -7.65
C ASP A 149 -16.51 -12.51 -6.71
N ASP A 150 -15.75 -12.24 -5.65
CA ASP A 150 -16.02 -11.13 -4.75
C ASP A 150 -15.97 -9.79 -5.51
N LYS A 151 -17.01 -8.99 -5.32
CA LYS A 151 -17.11 -7.64 -5.92
C LYS A 151 -16.46 -6.57 -5.06
N ILE A 152 -16.27 -6.86 -3.78
CA ILE A 152 -15.71 -5.94 -2.78
C ILE A 152 -14.60 -6.65 -2.03
N ALA A 153 -13.60 -5.86 -1.64
CA ALA A 153 -12.54 -6.30 -0.77
C ALA A 153 -12.99 -6.27 0.69
N PHE A 154 -12.37 -7.11 1.50
CA PHE A 154 -12.51 -7.16 2.94
C PHE A 154 -11.23 -6.62 3.56
N GLY A 155 -11.36 -5.63 4.46
CA GLY A 155 -10.22 -5.11 5.22
C GLY A 155 -9.69 -6.09 6.26
N PHE A 156 -8.64 -5.68 6.97
CA PHE A 156 -8.03 -6.47 8.05
C PHE A 156 -7.43 -7.81 7.56
N LYS A 157 -6.67 -7.77 6.46
CA LYS A 157 -6.11 -8.95 5.78
C LYS A 157 -4.61 -8.88 5.56
N ASP A 158 -4.00 -10.04 5.42
CA ASP A 158 -2.57 -10.25 5.11
C ASP A 158 -2.21 -10.01 3.65
N ASN A 159 -2.96 -9.17 2.95
CA ASN A 159 -2.64 -8.67 1.63
C ASN A 159 -2.78 -7.15 1.56
N LEU A 160 -2.08 -6.55 0.60
CA LEU A 160 -2.27 -5.17 0.21
C LEU A 160 -2.94 -5.13 -1.16
N LEU A 161 -4.11 -4.51 -1.24
CA LEU A 161 -4.68 -4.13 -2.53
C LEU A 161 -4.18 -2.75 -2.91
N VAL A 162 -3.74 -2.60 -4.17
CA VAL A 162 -3.35 -1.31 -4.73
C VAL A 162 -4.04 -1.03 -6.05
N SER A 163 -4.57 0.18 -6.19
CA SER A 163 -5.20 0.66 -7.42
C SER A 163 -4.72 2.05 -7.80
N ASN A 164 -4.71 2.33 -9.10
CA ASN A 164 -4.52 3.68 -9.66
C ASN A 164 -5.81 4.24 -10.28
N ASP A 165 -6.95 3.56 -10.07
CA ASP A 165 -8.26 3.96 -10.58
C ASP A 165 -9.21 4.23 -9.41
N LYS A 166 -9.59 5.49 -9.24
CA LYS A 166 -10.44 5.93 -8.13
C LYS A 166 -11.80 5.23 -8.13
N LYS A 167 -12.40 5.10 -9.31
CA LYS A 167 -13.74 4.56 -9.46
C LYS A 167 -13.73 3.11 -9.01
N ILE A 168 -12.76 2.35 -9.51
CA ILE A 168 -12.59 0.94 -9.12
C ILE A 168 -12.28 0.83 -7.63
N ALA A 169 -11.38 1.66 -7.09
CA ALA A 169 -11.03 1.62 -5.67
C ALA A 169 -12.25 1.87 -4.75
N LEU A 170 -13.19 2.74 -5.15
CA LEU A 170 -14.45 2.97 -4.45
C LEU A 170 -15.44 1.80 -4.65
N GLU A 171 -15.63 1.34 -5.89
CA GLU A 171 -16.57 0.26 -6.23
C GLU A 171 -16.21 -1.06 -5.53
N THR A 172 -14.91 -1.32 -5.36
CA THR A 172 -14.40 -2.53 -4.69
C THR A 172 -14.06 -2.32 -3.21
N LYS A 173 -14.35 -1.15 -2.62
CA LYS A 173 -14.04 -0.82 -1.22
C LYS A 173 -12.56 -0.96 -0.83
N ILE A 174 -11.63 -0.75 -1.76
CA ILE A 174 -10.22 -0.50 -1.40
C ILE A 174 -10.13 0.81 -0.61
N ILE A 175 -10.97 1.79 -0.98
CA ILE A 175 -11.20 3.03 -0.23
C ILE A 175 -12.69 3.25 0.00
N MET A 176 -13.04 4.10 0.96
CA MET A 176 -14.42 4.49 1.30
C MET A 176 -14.75 5.93 0.89
#